data_AF-A0AAN8WNL7-F1
#
_entry.id   AF-A0AAN8WNL7-F1
#
_cell.length_a   1.000
_cell.length_b   1.000
_cell.length_c   1.000
_cell.angle_alpha   90.00
_cell.angle_beta   90.00
_cell.angle_gamma   90.00
#
_symmetry.space_group_name_H-M   'P 1'
#
loop_
_entity.id
_entity.type
_entity.pdbx_description
1 polymer ?
#
loop_
_entity_poly.entity_id
_entity_poly.type
_entity_poly.pdbx_seq_one_letter_code
_entity_poly.pdbx_strand_id
1 'polypeptide(L)'
;MGGYYCNMKVDGEKRLCLDAEVLPMKNNCLVYSFGVGHDLTFDIDLEEFGCDVYAFDSDHSHANYPTFISDRLAFYKARIGTHFLREFQYRQENLPTGPFMVEYWPLSGLMKRLGHQGTQMFYLKMDIEGIEWDVFEKSIFKTDILEGTVQLSLEIHFDELRQNGSSKNTQELLDSVNKYLRVIRGLQTRGFQLAHWEPNYKGPELTSVAGLRFHVYSETFWVNLNYQRRKNEPRKTRRPKKLS
;
A
#
# COMPACT_ATOMS: atom_id res chain seq x y z
N MET A 1 9.64 0.73 -12.22
CA MET A 1 10.44 1.53 -11.28
C MET A 1 10.85 0.58 -10.18
N GLY A 2 12.12 0.61 -9.80
CA GLY A 2 12.73 -0.31 -8.85
C GLY A 2 12.73 -1.76 -9.32
N GLY A 3 13.06 -2.63 -8.37
CA GLY A 3 13.18 -4.06 -8.49
C GLY A 3 14.57 -4.55 -8.86
N TYR A 4 14.83 -5.81 -8.54
CA TYR A 4 16.05 -6.52 -8.89
C TYR A 4 15.77 -7.63 -9.90
N TYR A 5 16.81 -7.97 -10.66
CA TYR A 5 16.79 -9.12 -11.56
C TYR A 5 17.57 -10.26 -10.90
N CYS A 6 16.87 -11.33 -10.49
CA CYS A 6 17.51 -12.56 -10.06
C CYS A 6 17.03 -13.72 -10.95
N ASN A 7 17.97 -14.42 -11.60
CA ASN A 7 17.67 -15.54 -12.50
C ASN A 7 16.64 -15.21 -13.60
N MET A 8 16.73 -14.01 -14.18
CA MET A 8 15.80 -13.48 -15.22
C MET A 8 14.35 -13.29 -14.74
N LYS A 9 14.09 -13.35 -13.44
CA LYS A 9 12.81 -12.93 -12.85
C LYS A 9 12.98 -11.57 -12.20
N VAL A 10 12.06 -10.66 -12.51
CA VAL A 10 11.95 -9.36 -11.87
C VAL A 10 11.22 -9.54 -10.53
N ASP A 11 11.66 -8.83 -9.51
CA ASP A 11 11.08 -8.85 -8.18
C ASP A 11 11.20 -7.44 -7.57
N GLY A 12 10.15 -6.98 -6.89
CA GLY A 12 10.11 -5.67 -6.22
C GLY A 12 9.79 -4.46 -7.12
N GLU A 13 9.69 -4.64 -8.45
CA GLU A 13 9.35 -3.55 -9.36
C GLU A 13 7.89 -3.13 -9.21
N LYS A 14 7.62 -1.83 -9.31
CA LYS A 14 6.25 -1.31 -9.36
C LYS A 14 6.04 -0.40 -10.57
N ARG A 15 4.78 -0.35 -11.02
CA ARG A 15 4.33 0.42 -12.19
C ARG A 15 4.11 1.89 -11.81
N LEU A 16 4.48 2.82 -12.69
CA LEU A 16 4.21 4.24 -12.52
C LEU A 16 3.57 4.76 -13.81
N CYS A 17 2.42 5.42 -13.71
CA CYS A 17 1.80 6.06 -14.86
C CYS A 17 2.37 7.46 -15.04
N LEU A 18 2.94 7.71 -16.22
CA LEU A 18 3.59 8.97 -16.59
C LEU A 18 2.75 9.80 -17.57
N ASP A 19 1.49 9.44 -17.77
CA ASP A 19 0.56 10.20 -18.61
C ASP A 19 0.36 11.59 -18.00
N ALA A 20 0.36 12.62 -18.86
CA ALA A 20 0.38 14.03 -18.48
C ALA A 20 -0.76 14.43 -17.55
N GLU A 21 -1.90 13.73 -17.67
CA GLU A 21 -3.05 13.85 -16.82
C GLU A 21 -2.67 13.56 -15.36
N VAL A 22 -2.07 12.41 -15.09
CA VAL A 22 -1.82 11.92 -13.72
C VAL A 22 -0.41 12.20 -13.21
N LEU A 23 0.40 12.91 -13.98
CA LEU A 23 1.70 13.40 -13.53
C LEU A 23 1.54 14.45 -12.41
N PRO A 24 2.34 14.36 -11.33
CA PRO A 24 2.33 15.36 -10.29
C PRO A 24 2.97 16.66 -10.79
N MET A 25 2.73 17.76 -10.08
CA MET A 25 3.53 18.96 -10.29
C MET A 25 4.99 18.65 -9.91
N LYS A 26 5.94 19.13 -10.72
CA LYS A 26 7.37 18.89 -10.52
C LYS A 26 7.78 19.20 -9.07
N ASN A 27 8.52 18.27 -8.45
CA ASN A 27 9.02 18.36 -7.07
C ASN A 27 7.92 18.55 -6.00
N ASN A 28 6.70 18.12 -6.29
CA ASN A 28 5.56 18.23 -5.38
C ASN A 28 4.71 16.95 -5.47
N CYS A 29 5.30 15.84 -5.04
CA CYS A 29 4.62 14.57 -4.87
C CYS A 29 4.97 13.95 -3.53
N LEU A 30 3.95 13.46 -2.83
CA LEU A 30 4.08 12.72 -1.58
C LEU A 30 3.86 11.24 -1.84
N VAL A 31 4.80 10.40 -1.43
CA VAL A 31 4.75 8.95 -1.60
C VAL A 31 4.76 8.27 -0.25
N TYR A 32 3.84 7.33 -0.05
CA TYR A 32 3.88 6.39 1.07
C TYR A 32 4.10 4.98 0.53
N SER A 33 5.06 4.28 1.10
CA SER A 33 5.50 2.97 0.64
C SER A 33 5.61 2.01 1.81
N PHE A 34 4.70 1.03 1.88
CA PHE A 34 4.61 0.08 2.98
C PHE A 34 5.13 -1.29 2.57
N GLY A 35 5.86 -1.92 3.50
CA GLY A 35 6.52 -3.21 3.37
C GLY A 35 7.57 -3.18 2.28
N VAL A 36 8.55 -2.29 2.46
CA VAL A 36 9.70 -2.20 1.55
C VAL A 36 10.67 -3.37 1.71
N GLY A 37 10.57 -4.13 2.82
CA GLY A 37 11.53 -5.16 3.15
C GLY A 37 12.95 -4.61 3.07
N HIS A 38 13.79 -5.31 2.31
CA HIS A 38 15.17 -4.93 2.05
C HIS A 38 15.39 -4.21 0.72
N ASP A 39 14.32 -3.84 0.03
CA ASP A 39 14.36 -3.24 -1.29
C ASP A 39 13.74 -1.84 -1.30
N LEU A 40 14.62 -0.83 -1.29
CA LEU A 40 14.27 0.58 -1.44
C LEU A 40 14.44 1.09 -2.88
N THR A 41 14.70 0.23 -3.87
CA THR A 41 14.99 0.69 -5.24
C THR A 41 13.81 1.44 -5.86
N PHE A 42 12.57 0.98 -5.63
CA PHE A 42 11.38 1.72 -6.06
C PHE A 42 11.26 3.09 -5.36
N ASP A 43 11.57 3.13 -4.07
CA ASP A 43 11.51 4.33 -3.25
C ASP A 43 12.54 5.37 -3.70
N ILE A 44 13.77 4.92 -3.99
CA ILE A 44 14.85 5.74 -4.56
C ILE A 44 14.45 6.26 -5.95
N ASP A 45 13.88 5.41 -6.80
CA ASP A 45 13.39 5.81 -8.12
C ASP A 45 12.35 6.95 -8.05
N LEU A 46 11.45 6.95 -7.05
CA LEU A 46 10.48 8.04 -6.86
C LEU A 46 11.09 9.27 -6.18
N GLU A 47 12.13 9.10 -5.37
CA GLU A 47 12.92 10.21 -4.86
C GLU A 47 13.63 10.95 -6.00
N GLU A 48 14.29 10.23 -6.90
CA GLU A 48 14.95 10.76 -8.09
C GLU A 48 13.95 11.41 -9.06
N PHE A 49 12.71 10.91 -9.09
CA PHE A 49 11.59 11.55 -9.78
C PHE A 49 11.17 12.89 -9.15
N GLY A 50 11.65 13.20 -7.94
CA GLY A 50 11.45 14.45 -7.22
C GLY A 50 10.39 14.40 -6.12
N CYS A 51 9.98 13.20 -5.68
CA CYS A 51 8.97 13.05 -4.63
C CYS A 51 9.59 13.05 -3.22
N ASP A 52 8.80 13.47 -2.24
CA ASP A 52 9.08 13.21 -0.83
C ASP A 52 8.50 11.82 -0.49
N VAL A 53 9.39 10.89 -0.19
CA VAL A 53 9.11 9.46 -0.03
C VAL A 53 9.22 9.05 1.44
N TYR A 54 8.15 8.44 1.92
CA TYR A 54 8.04 7.90 3.26
C TYR A 54 7.89 6.37 3.15
N ALA A 55 9.00 5.68 3.35
CA ALA A 55 9.08 4.22 3.37
C ALA A 55 8.80 3.68 4.78
N PHE A 56 8.10 2.57 4.86
CA PHE A 56 7.63 1.99 6.12
C PHE A 56 7.84 0.48 6.11
N ASP A 57 8.64 -0.01 7.05
CA ASP A 57 8.69 -1.42 7.42
C ASP A 57 9.20 -1.55 8.85
N SER A 58 8.81 -2.61 9.54
CA SER A 58 9.30 -2.91 10.87
C SER A 58 9.52 -4.40 10.99
N ASP A 59 10.78 -4.81 11.03
CA ASP A 59 11.18 -6.15 11.41
C ASP A 59 12.45 -6.07 12.28
N HIS A 60 13.01 -7.22 12.64
CA HIS A 60 14.25 -7.26 13.40
C HIS A 60 15.46 -6.68 12.63
N SER A 61 15.52 -6.90 11.32
CA SER A 61 16.65 -6.50 10.49
C SER A 61 16.71 -4.98 10.26
N HIS A 62 15.56 -4.31 10.30
CA HIS A 62 15.40 -2.86 10.22
C HIS A 62 15.72 -2.13 11.52
N ALA A 63 16.07 -2.83 12.61
CA ALA A 63 16.39 -2.22 13.90
C ALA A 63 17.48 -1.12 13.78
N ASN A 64 18.42 -1.27 12.85
CA ASN A 64 19.53 -0.34 12.64
C ASN A 64 19.35 0.58 11.41
N TYR A 65 18.22 0.51 10.70
CA TYR A 65 17.99 1.41 9.56
C TYR A 65 17.92 2.86 10.03
N PRO A 66 18.61 3.79 9.34
CA PRO A 66 18.51 5.22 9.64
C PRO A 66 17.13 5.75 9.23
N THR A 67 16.63 6.76 9.93
CA THR A 67 15.34 7.36 9.60
C THR A 67 15.40 8.23 8.35
N PHE A 68 16.51 8.92 8.10
CA PHE A 68 16.71 9.70 6.89
C PHE A 68 17.75 8.96 6.04
N ILE A 69 17.31 8.47 4.88
CA ILE A 69 18.19 7.84 3.89
C ILE A 69 18.82 8.94 3.02
N SER A 70 18.04 9.97 2.71
CA SER A 70 18.44 11.17 1.97
C SER A 70 17.57 12.38 2.37
N ASP A 71 17.70 13.49 1.64
CA ASP A 71 16.89 14.71 1.84
C ASP A 71 15.39 14.49 1.58
N ARG A 72 15.03 13.54 0.72
CA ARG A 72 13.66 13.28 0.28
C ARG A 72 13.17 11.87 0.55
N LEU A 73 14.02 10.96 1.02
CA LEU A 73 13.64 9.60 1.40
C LEU A 73 13.84 9.38 2.90
N ALA A 74 12.74 9.12 3.59
CA ALA A 74 12.73 8.76 5.00
C ALA A 74 12.17 7.35 5.22
N PHE A 75 12.81 6.58 6.10
CA PHE A 75 12.40 5.24 6.49
C PHE A 75 11.89 5.23 7.93
N TYR A 76 10.67 4.72 8.14
CA TYR A 76 10.03 4.64 9.44
C TYR A 76 9.79 3.19 9.85
N LYS A 77 10.17 2.88 11.09
CA LYS A 77 9.97 1.57 11.74
C LYS A 77 8.52 1.39 12.19
N ALA A 78 7.61 1.29 11.24
CA ALA A 78 6.18 1.13 11.47
C ALA A 78 5.56 0.29 10.36
N ARG A 79 4.49 -0.44 10.69
CA ARG A 79 3.62 -1.14 9.73
C ARG A 79 2.29 -0.40 9.62
N ILE A 80 1.64 -0.51 8.47
CA ILE A 80 0.26 -0.07 8.34
C ILE A 80 -0.68 -1.08 9.00
N GLY A 81 -1.71 -0.60 9.66
CA GLY A 81 -2.71 -1.42 10.33
C GLY A 81 -4.06 -0.74 10.40
N THR A 82 -5.04 -1.40 11.03
CA THR A 82 -6.40 -0.85 11.11
C THR A 82 -6.54 0.23 12.18
N HIS A 83 -5.74 0.15 13.23
CA HIS A 83 -5.68 1.05 14.38
C HIS A 83 -4.26 1.08 14.94
N PHE A 84 -3.99 1.98 15.90
CA PHE A 84 -2.70 2.00 16.57
C PHE A 84 -2.59 0.79 17.49
N LEU A 85 -1.57 -0.03 17.27
CA LEU A 85 -1.25 -1.18 18.10
C LEU A 85 0.27 -1.27 18.26
N ARG A 86 0.71 -1.60 19.47
CA ARG A 86 2.11 -1.91 19.75
C ARG A 86 2.19 -3.30 20.33
N GLU A 87 3.02 -4.14 19.73
CA GLU A 87 3.20 -5.52 20.17
C GLU A 87 4.66 -5.97 20.05
N PHE A 88 5.00 -7.01 20.80
CA PHE A 88 6.31 -7.65 20.71
C PHE A 88 6.20 -8.87 19.81
N GLN A 89 7.05 -8.94 18.78
CA GLN A 89 7.15 -10.07 17.87
C GLN A 89 8.50 -10.79 18.02
N TYR A 90 8.51 -12.06 17.64
CA TYR A 90 9.71 -12.90 17.58
C TYR A 90 10.03 -13.19 16.11
N ARG A 91 11.31 -13.39 15.79
CA ARG A 91 11.71 -13.81 14.44
C ARG A 91 11.19 -15.23 14.19
N GLN A 92 10.58 -15.47 13.03
CA GLN A 92 9.96 -16.75 12.68
C GLN A 92 10.94 -17.93 12.53
N GLU A 93 12.27 -17.74 12.53
CA GLU A 93 13.22 -18.86 12.38
C GLU A 93 14.52 -18.67 13.19
N ASN A 94 14.82 -19.65 14.06
CA ASN A 94 16.14 -20.15 14.51
C ASN A 94 17.32 -19.19 14.72
N LEU A 95 17.10 -17.94 15.13
CA LEU A 95 18.18 -17.03 15.53
C LEU A 95 18.02 -16.55 16.98
N PRO A 96 19.13 -16.37 17.74
CA PRO A 96 19.12 -16.14 19.20
C PRO A 96 18.66 -14.72 19.60
N THR A 97 17.89 -14.05 18.76
CA THR A 97 17.50 -12.66 18.95
C THR A 97 16.18 -12.55 19.71
N GLY A 98 16.17 -11.73 20.77
CA GLY A 98 15.00 -11.47 21.62
C GLY A 98 13.85 -10.76 20.89
N PRO A 99 12.72 -10.54 21.59
CA PRO A 99 11.55 -9.91 21.00
C PRO A 99 11.88 -8.50 20.50
N PHE A 100 11.29 -8.11 19.37
CA PHE A 100 11.36 -6.74 18.85
C PHE A 100 9.97 -6.12 18.87
N MET A 101 9.91 -4.81 19.08
CA MET A 101 8.66 -4.06 19.16
C MET A 101 8.24 -3.63 17.76
N VAL A 102 6.98 -3.89 17.43
CA VAL A 102 6.35 -3.50 16.16
C VAL A 102 5.21 -2.55 16.47
N GLU A 103 5.16 -1.44 15.74
CA GLU A 103 4.03 -0.52 15.77
C GLU A 103 3.22 -0.63 14.50
N TYR A 104 1.93 -0.87 14.66
CA TYR A 104 0.94 -0.77 13.60
C TYR A 104 0.24 0.57 13.71
N TRP A 105 0.07 1.26 12.60
CA TRP A 105 -0.59 2.55 12.56
C TRP A 105 -1.64 2.59 11.44
N PRO A 106 -2.80 3.23 11.65
CA PRO A 106 -3.68 3.57 10.54
C PRO A 106 -2.98 4.61 9.65
N LEU A 107 -3.21 4.54 8.33
CA LEU A 107 -2.63 5.49 7.37
C LEU A 107 -2.89 6.95 7.78
N SER A 108 -4.11 7.26 8.20
CA SER A 108 -4.47 8.58 8.71
C SER A 108 -3.68 9.01 9.94
N GLY A 109 -3.35 8.07 10.82
CA GLY A 109 -2.49 8.30 11.99
C GLY A 109 -1.06 8.65 11.59
N LEU A 110 -0.49 7.92 10.62
CA LEU A 110 0.84 8.22 10.08
C LEU A 110 0.88 9.57 9.37
N MET A 111 -0.09 9.84 8.49
CA MET A 111 -0.20 11.13 7.80
C MET A 111 -0.33 12.28 8.82
N LYS A 112 -1.11 12.11 9.88
CA LYS A 112 -1.22 13.12 10.94
C LYS A 112 0.10 13.31 11.69
N ARG A 113 0.75 12.22 12.11
CA ARG A 113 2.01 12.24 12.87
C ARG A 113 3.14 12.90 12.10
N LEU A 114 3.16 12.70 10.78
CA LEU A 114 4.17 13.25 9.88
C LEU A 114 3.80 14.63 9.31
N GLY A 115 2.65 15.19 9.69
CA GLY A 115 2.24 16.53 9.25
C GLY A 115 1.60 16.60 7.86
N HIS A 116 1.30 15.46 7.24
CA HIS A 116 0.68 15.35 5.91
C HIS A 116 -0.85 15.28 5.95
N GLN A 117 -1.50 15.57 7.08
CA GLN A 117 -2.96 15.53 7.16
C GLN A 117 -3.60 16.46 6.12
N GLY A 118 -4.47 15.91 5.26
CA GLY A 118 -5.12 16.66 4.18
C GLY A 118 -4.20 17.02 3.01
N THR A 119 -2.94 16.55 3.02
CA THR A 119 -2.04 16.64 1.88
C THR A 119 -2.41 15.58 0.86
N GLN A 120 -2.37 15.96 -0.42
CA GLN A 120 -2.60 15.02 -1.50
C GLN A 120 -1.43 14.05 -1.59
N MET A 121 -1.73 12.75 -1.54
CA MET A 121 -0.76 11.70 -1.79
C MET A 121 -0.69 11.43 -3.29
N PHE A 122 0.51 11.47 -3.85
CA PHE A 122 0.71 11.12 -5.25
C PHE A 122 0.61 9.60 -5.42
N TYR A 123 1.34 8.85 -4.61
CA TYR A 123 1.46 7.41 -4.76
C TYR A 123 1.35 6.71 -3.41
N LEU A 124 0.57 5.64 -3.36
CA LEU A 124 0.55 4.68 -2.25
C LEU A 124 1.00 3.30 -2.76
N LYS A 125 2.15 2.82 -2.30
CA LYS A 125 2.54 1.41 -2.42
C LYS A 125 2.13 0.71 -1.13
N MET A 126 1.38 -0.38 -1.24
CA MET A 126 1.08 -1.29 -0.14
C MET A 126 1.46 -2.70 -0.55
N ASP A 127 2.56 -3.16 0.00
CA ASP A 127 3.15 -4.46 -0.25
C ASP A 127 3.40 -5.06 1.12
N ILE A 128 2.35 -5.56 1.75
CA ILE A 128 2.36 -6.02 3.15
C ILE A 128 1.85 -7.45 3.18
N GLU A 129 2.00 -8.16 4.30
CA GLU A 129 1.67 -9.58 4.35
C GLU A 129 0.29 -9.83 5.00
N GLY A 130 -0.75 -9.96 4.18
CA GLY A 130 -2.01 -10.65 4.50
C GLY A 130 -3.13 -9.82 5.13
N ILE A 131 -2.93 -8.52 5.41
CA ILE A 131 -3.94 -7.66 6.05
C ILE A 131 -4.46 -6.51 5.17
N GLU A 132 -4.10 -6.48 3.88
CA GLU A 132 -4.42 -5.39 2.95
C GLU A 132 -5.91 -5.10 2.96
N TRP A 133 -6.71 -6.17 2.82
CA TRP A 133 -8.16 -6.08 2.72
C TRP A 133 -8.80 -5.47 3.97
N ASP A 134 -8.31 -5.85 5.15
CA ASP A 134 -8.79 -5.34 6.43
C ASP A 134 -8.35 -3.87 6.62
N VAL A 135 -7.13 -3.53 6.23
CA VAL A 135 -6.62 -2.14 6.24
C VAL A 135 -7.52 -1.25 5.38
N PHE A 136 -7.91 -1.71 4.18
CA PHE A 136 -8.85 -0.97 3.33
C PHE A 136 -10.23 -0.83 3.96
N GLU A 137 -10.88 -1.94 4.30
CA GLU A 137 -12.28 -1.95 4.73
C GLU A 137 -12.49 -1.28 6.10
N LYS A 138 -11.60 -1.56 7.05
CA LYS A 138 -11.75 -1.15 8.44
C LYS A 138 -11.07 0.19 8.76
N SER A 139 -10.13 0.65 7.92
CA SER A 139 -9.36 1.88 8.18
C SER A 139 -9.39 2.89 7.05
N ILE A 140 -8.78 2.59 5.90
CA ILE A 140 -8.57 3.58 4.83
C ILE A 140 -9.91 4.11 4.30
N PHE A 141 -10.90 3.25 4.07
CA PHE A 141 -12.22 3.66 3.58
C PHE A 141 -13.07 4.42 4.59
N LYS A 142 -12.61 4.56 5.85
CA LYS A 142 -13.22 5.43 6.86
C LYS A 142 -12.71 6.87 6.79
N THR A 143 -11.86 7.16 5.81
CA THR A 143 -11.24 8.47 5.56
C THR A 143 -11.49 8.91 4.12
N ASP A 144 -11.09 10.14 3.80
CA ASP A 144 -11.14 10.72 2.45
C ASP A 144 -9.76 10.73 1.74
N ILE A 145 -8.78 9.98 2.27
CA ILE A 145 -7.39 9.99 1.81
C ILE A 145 -7.30 9.54 0.34
N LEU A 146 -7.95 8.43 0.00
CA LEU A 146 -7.86 7.82 -1.33
C LEU A 146 -8.51 8.68 -2.42
N GLU A 147 -9.51 9.47 -2.07
CA GLU A 147 -10.17 10.38 -2.99
C GLU A 147 -9.22 11.50 -3.46
N GLY A 148 -8.19 11.80 -2.67
CA GLY A 148 -7.08 12.67 -3.06
C GLY A 148 -5.90 11.92 -3.70
N THR A 149 -5.75 10.62 -3.46
CA THR A 149 -4.63 9.80 -3.94
C THR A 149 -4.67 9.60 -5.45
N VAL A 150 -3.54 9.77 -6.14
CA VAL A 150 -3.46 9.70 -7.61
C VAL A 150 -3.22 8.28 -8.12
N GLN A 151 -2.24 7.58 -7.57
CA GLN A 151 -1.83 6.25 -8.02
C GLN A 151 -1.69 5.30 -6.82
N LEU A 152 -2.01 4.03 -7.04
CA LEU A 152 -2.05 3.01 -6.01
C LEU A 152 -1.47 1.70 -6.56
N SER A 153 -0.49 1.12 -5.85
CA SER A 153 0.06 -0.18 -6.15
C SER A 153 -0.10 -1.09 -4.96
N LEU A 154 -0.67 -2.27 -5.18
CA LEU A 154 -0.97 -3.25 -4.13
C LEU A 154 -0.40 -4.60 -4.52
N GLU A 155 0.44 -5.20 -3.68
CA GLU A 155 0.57 -6.65 -3.67
C GLU A 155 -0.59 -7.22 -2.84
N ILE A 156 -1.42 -8.03 -3.48
CA ILE A 156 -2.66 -8.52 -2.90
C ILE A 156 -2.51 -9.99 -2.53
N HIS A 157 -2.84 -10.29 -1.27
CA HIS A 157 -2.83 -11.62 -0.69
C HIS A 157 -4.26 -12.17 -0.57
N PHE A 158 -4.61 -13.15 -1.41
CA PHE A 158 -5.88 -13.89 -1.34
C PHE A 158 -5.79 -15.13 -0.43
N ASP A 159 -5.07 -15.01 0.69
CA ASP A 159 -4.79 -16.12 1.61
C ASP A 159 -6.06 -16.81 2.10
N GLU A 160 -7.15 -16.06 2.29
CA GLU A 160 -8.41 -16.63 2.73
C GLU A 160 -9.09 -17.52 1.68
N LEU A 161 -8.63 -17.52 0.43
CA LEU A 161 -9.10 -18.44 -0.62
C LEU A 161 -8.26 -19.73 -0.69
N ARG A 162 -7.20 -19.86 0.09
CA ARG A 162 -6.41 -21.10 0.16
C ARG A 162 -7.24 -22.22 0.75
N GLN A 163 -7.17 -23.40 0.13
CA GLN A 163 -7.82 -24.62 0.60
C GLN A 163 -6.78 -25.59 1.15
N ASN A 164 -6.07 -25.18 2.22
CA ASN A 164 -4.99 -25.97 2.80
C ASN A 164 -5.53 -26.97 3.83
N GLY A 165 -5.97 -28.15 3.37
CA GLY A 165 -6.23 -29.35 4.19
C GLY A 165 -7.47 -29.32 5.09
N SER A 166 -7.90 -28.15 5.58
CA SER A 166 -9.22 -27.93 6.16
C SER A 166 -10.12 -27.32 5.09
N SER A 167 -11.09 -28.09 4.59
CA SER A 167 -12.06 -27.57 3.62
C SER A 167 -12.82 -26.43 4.28
N LYS A 168 -12.55 -25.19 3.88
CA LYS A 168 -13.48 -24.09 4.15
C LYS A 168 -14.85 -24.49 3.64
N ASN A 169 -15.90 -24.18 4.41
CA ASN A 169 -17.23 -24.41 3.89
C ASN A 169 -17.56 -23.36 2.82
N THR A 170 -18.61 -23.60 2.03
CA THR A 170 -18.99 -22.69 0.94
C THR A 170 -19.29 -21.27 1.44
N GLN A 171 -19.86 -21.12 2.63
CA GLN A 171 -20.21 -19.81 3.18
C GLN A 171 -18.95 -19.00 3.51
N GLU A 172 -17.94 -19.61 4.13
CA GLU A 172 -16.67 -18.95 4.44
C GLU A 172 -15.95 -18.45 3.19
N LEU A 173 -15.95 -19.26 2.12
CA LEU A 173 -15.39 -18.85 0.83
C LEU A 173 -16.16 -17.67 0.23
N LEU A 174 -17.49 -17.72 0.27
CA LEU A 174 -18.34 -16.61 -0.20
C LEU A 174 -18.10 -15.34 0.60
N ASP A 175 -17.91 -15.44 1.92
CA ASP A 175 -17.64 -14.30 2.79
C ASP A 175 -16.30 -13.63 2.45
N SER A 176 -15.24 -14.43 2.22
CA SER A 176 -13.94 -13.94 1.74
C SER A 176 -14.04 -13.29 0.36
N VAL A 177 -14.72 -13.93 -0.61
CA VAL A 177 -14.95 -13.34 -1.95
C VAL A 177 -15.71 -12.03 -1.84
N ASN A 178 -16.76 -11.97 -1.01
CA ASN A 178 -17.54 -10.75 -0.79
C ASN A 178 -16.69 -9.64 -0.16
N LYS A 179 -15.81 -9.97 0.80
CA LYS A 179 -14.85 -9.03 1.39
C LYS A 179 -13.96 -8.40 0.31
N TYR A 180 -13.37 -9.21 -0.56
CA TYR A 180 -12.51 -8.71 -1.63
C TYR A 180 -13.27 -7.86 -2.65
N LEU A 181 -14.48 -8.28 -3.04
CA LEU A 181 -15.34 -7.51 -3.92
C LEU A 181 -15.72 -6.15 -3.32
N ARG A 182 -15.96 -6.06 -2.01
CA ARG A 182 -16.22 -4.77 -1.33
C ARG A 182 -15.02 -3.84 -1.42
N VAL A 183 -13.80 -4.35 -1.29
CA VAL A 183 -12.58 -3.54 -1.42
C VAL A 183 -12.37 -3.08 -2.86
N ILE A 184 -12.44 -3.99 -3.83
CA ILE A 184 -12.29 -3.65 -5.25
C ILE A 184 -13.33 -2.61 -5.67
N ARG A 185 -14.61 -2.82 -5.33
CA ARG A 185 -15.67 -1.85 -5.61
C ARG A 185 -15.45 -0.54 -4.86
N GLY A 186 -14.94 -0.60 -3.62
CA GLY A 186 -14.61 0.58 -2.82
C GLY A 186 -13.50 1.44 -3.42
N LEU A 187 -12.54 0.84 -4.12
CA LEU A 187 -11.55 1.56 -4.93
C LEU A 187 -12.21 2.19 -6.17
N GLN A 188 -13.00 1.42 -6.90
CA GLN A 188 -13.68 1.87 -8.12
C GLN A 188 -14.62 3.06 -7.87
N THR A 189 -15.42 3.02 -6.80
CA THR A 189 -16.32 4.12 -6.45
C THR A 189 -15.59 5.41 -6.07
N ARG A 190 -14.31 5.32 -5.70
CA ARG A 190 -13.43 6.46 -5.42
C ARG A 190 -12.69 6.99 -6.64
N GLY A 191 -12.85 6.34 -7.79
CA GLY A 191 -12.29 6.76 -9.07
C GLY A 191 -11.09 5.96 -9.54
N PHE A 192 -10.63 4.97 -8.77
CA PHE A 192 -9.54 4.10 -9.18
C PHE A 192 -10.01 3.13 -10.26
N GLN A 193 -9.27 3.09 -11.36
CA GLN A 193 -9.40 2.06 -12.39
C GLN A 193 -8.16 1.18 -12.36
N LEU A 194 -8.37 -0.13 -12.51
CA LEU A 194 -7.28 -1.09 -12.62
C LEU A 194 -6.58 -0.85 -13.96
N ALA A 195 -5.34 -0.41 -13.91
CA ALA A 195 -4.52 -0.13 -15.09
C ALA A 195 -3.60 -1.30 -15.43
N HIS A 196 -3.18 -2.08 -14.44
CA HIS A 196 -2.36 -3.26 -14.63
C HIS A 196 -2.58 -4.31 -13.53
N TRP A 197 -2.43 -5.57 -13.90
CA TRP A 197 -2.46 -6.73 -13.00
C TRP A 197 -1.42 -7.73 -13.49
N GLU A 198 -0.66 -8.31 -12.57
CA GLU A 198 0.24 -9.42 -12.85
C GLU A 198 0.32 -10.38 -11.65
N PRO A 199 0.46 -11.69 -11.89
CA PRO A 199 0.64 -12.65 -10.81
C PRO A 199 2.03 -12.52 -10.19
N ASN A 200 2.19 -12.95 -8.94
CA ASN A 200 3.52 -13.09 -8.36
C ASN A 200 4.30 -14.20 -9.12
N TYR A 201 5.32 -13.81 -9.90
CA TYR A 201 6.10 -14.73 -10.75
C TYR A 201 7.20 -15.48 -9.99
N LYS A 202 7.57 -15.00 -8.80
CA LYS A 202 8.64 -15.58 -7.98
C LYS A 202 8.14 -16.80 -7.20
N GLY A 203 6.97 -16.68 -6.57
CA GLY A 203 6.29 -17.74 -5.84
C GLY A 203 4.82 -17.88 -6.29
N PRO A 204 4.56 -18.27 -7.54
CA PRO A 204 3.19 -18.35 -8.03
C PRO A 204 2.43 -19.44 -7.28
N GLU A 205 1.38 -19.05 -6.59
CA GLU A 205 0.43 -19.97 -5.98
C GLU A 205 -0.95 -19.81 -6.61
N LEU A 206 -1.61 -20.95 -6.85
CA LEU A 206 -2.93 -21.00 -7.46
C LEU A 206 -3.92 -21.64 -6.50
N THR A 207 -5.11 -21.05 -6.40
CA THR A 207 -6.27 -21.66 -5.76
C THR A 207 -7.42 -21.79 -6.76
N SER A 208 -8.42 -22.59 -6.41
CA SER A 208 -9.65 -22.73 -7.18
C SER A 208 -10.86 -22.42 -6.32
N VAL A 209 -11.76 -21.55 -6.79
CA VAL A 209 -13.04 -21.26 -6.12
C VAL A 209 -14.14 -21.38 -7.16
N ALA A 210 -15.15 -22.22 -6.89
CA ALA A 210 -16.26 -22.47 -7.82
C ALA A 210 -15.82 -22.85 -9.25
N GLY A 211 -14.73 -23.63 -9.38
CA GLY A 211 -14.17 -24.04 -10.68
C GLY A 211 -13.34 -22.99 -11.41
N LEU A 212 -13.23 -21.77 -10.87
CA LEU A 212 -12.36 -20.72 -11.39
C LEU A 212 -11.01 -20.75 -10.69
N ARG A 213 -9.92 -20.69 -11.47
CA ARG A 213 -8.54 -20.66 -10.97
C ARG A 213 -8.06 -19.22 -10.85
N PHE A 214 -7.46 -18.89 -9.71
CA PHE A 214 -6.90 -17.56 -9.45
C PHE A 214 -5.53 -17.67 -8.81
N HIS A 215 -4.70 -16.66 -9.03
CA HIS A 215 -3.44 -16.50 -8.29
C HIS A 215 -3.75 -16.02 -6.88
N VAL A 216 -3.14 -16.67 -5.89
CA VAL A 216 -3.26 -16.26 -4.48
C VAL A 216 -2.54 -14.94 -4.25
N TYR A 217 -1.45 -14.70 -4.99
CA TYR A 217 -0.61 -13.51 -4.90
C TYR A 217 -0.55 -12.80 -6.24
N SER A 218 -0.80 -11.50 -6.23
CA SER A 218 -0.74 -10.68 -7.44
C SER A 218 -0.45 -9.22 -7.14
N GLU A 219 0.28 -8.60 -8.05
CA GLU A 219 0.48 -7.16 -8.11
C GLU A 219 -0.66 -6.51 -8.87
N THR A 220 -1.16 -5.42 -8.34
CA THR A 220 -2.19 -4.60 -8.98
C THR A 220 -1.79 -3.15 -8.96
N PHE A 221 -2.02 -2.46 -10.08
CA PHE A 221 -1.74 -1.04 -10.20
C PHE A 221 -2.99 -0.31 -10.68
N TRP A 222 -3.32 0.75 -9.97
CA TRP A 222 -4.56 1.50 -10.12
C TRP A 222 -4.29 2.99 -10.27
N VAL A 223 -5.06 3.62 -11.15
CA VAL A 223 -4.98 5.05 -11.42
C VAL A 223 -6.30 5.71 -11.08
N ASN A 224 -6.27 6.80 -10.31
CA ASN A 224 -7.45 7.55 -9.93
C ASN A 224 -7.83 8.57 -11.00
N LEU A 225 -8.86 8.27 -11.80
CA LEU A 225 -9.32 9.14 -12.88
C LEU A 225 -10.10 10.37 -12.39
N ASN A 226 -10.54 10.38 -11.13
CA ASN A 226 -11.19 11.56 -10.53
C ASN A 226 -10.19 12.68 -10.22
N TYR A 227 -8.88 12.40 -10.21
CA TYR A 227 -7.83 13.38 -9.97
C TYR A 227 -7.95 14.60 -10.92
N GLN A 228 -8.25 14.37 -12.21
CA GLN A 228 -8.43 15.44 -13.20
C GLN A 228 -9.57 16.39 -12.83
N ARG A 229 -10.69 15.84 -12.38
CA ARG A 229 -11.87 16.64 -12.02
C ARG A 229 -11.54 17.58 -10.88
N ARG A 230 -10.77 17.12 -9.89
CA ARG A 230 -10.32 17.94 -8.75
C ARG A 230 -9.30 19.00 -9.14
N LYS A 231 -8.39 18.72 -10.09
CA LYS A 231 -7.44 19.71 -10.62
C LYS A 231 -8.17 20.89 -11.29
N ASN A 232 -9.30 20.61 -11.93
CA ASN A 232 -10.11 21.57 -12.66
C ASN A 232 -11.22 22.23 -11.82
N GLU A 233 -11.45 21.78 -10.57
CA GLU A 233 -12.38 22.44 -9.67
C GLU A 233 -11.75 23.69 -9.03
N PRO A 234 -12.42 24.86 -9.05
CA PRO A 234 -11.91 26.03 -8.39
C PRO A 234 -11.75 25.74 -6.89
N ARG A 235 -10.54 25.94 -6.35
CA ARG A 235 -10.27 25.82 -4.92
C ARG A 235 -11.27 26.69 -4.17
N LYS A 236 -12.27 26.07 -3.52
CA LYS A 236 -13.17 26.78 -2.61
C LYS A 236 -12.29 27.37 -1.51
N THR A 237 -12.08 28.69 -1.56
CA THR A 237 -11.43 29.43 -0.48
C THR A 237 -12.21 29.15 0.79
N ARG A 238 -11.63 28.36 1.70
CA ARG A 238 -12.16 28.23 3.06
C ARG A 238 -12.09 29.64 3.67
N ARG A 239 -13.24 30.33 3.71
CA ARG A 239 -13.36 31.57 4.48
C ARG A 239 -13.00 31.23 5.93
N PRO A 240 -12.12 31.99 6.59
CA PRO A 240 -11.86 31.79 8.01
C PRO A 240 -13.18 31.92 8.76
N LYS A 241 -13.53 30.89 9.55
CA LYS A 241 -14.62 31.02 10.52
C LYS A 241 -14.21 32.13 11.47
N LYS A 242 -14.92 33.26 11.41
CA LYS A 242 -14.86 34.26 12.48
C LYS A 242 -15.26 33.55 13.76
N LEU A 243 -14.36 33.54 14.75
CA LEU A 243 -14.74 33.22 16.12
C LEU A 243 -15.70 34.32 16.59
N SER A 244 -16.90 33.91 16.99
CA SER A 244 -17.86 34.68 17.77
C SER A 244 -18.00 34.00 19.12
#